data_AF-W9DZL5-F1
#
_entry.id   AF-W9DZL5-F1
#
_cell.length_a   1.000
_cell.length_b   1.000
_cell.length_c   1.000
_cell.angle_alpha   90.00
_cell.angle_beta   90.00
_cell.angle_gamma   90.00
#
_symmetry.space_group_name_H-M   'P 1'
#
loop_
_entity.id
_entity.type
_entity.pdbx_description
1 polymer ?
#
loop_
_entity_poly.entity_id
_entity_poly.type
_entity_poly.pdbx_seq_one_letter_code
_entity_poly.pdbx_strand_id
1 'polypeptide(L)' 'MENQPEKSCKNCKNMLKRQKLGMNIVYYCSNCGCMTSADLL' A
#
# COMPACT_ATOMS: atom_id res chain seq x y z
N MET A 1 17.33 8.67 -2.13
CA MET A 1 16.71 7.33 -2.24
C MET A 1 15.86 7.14 -0.99
N GLU A 2 14.60 7.59 -1.03
CA GLU A 2 13.69 7.53 0.11
C GLU A 2 13.27 6.07 0.36
N ASN A 3 13.98 5.42 1.28
CA ASN A 3 13.53 4.18 1.90
C ASN A 3 12.40 4.52 2.87
N GLN A 4 11.16 4.58 2.40
CA GLN A 4 9.99 4.62 3.29
C GLN A 4 9.58 3.18 3.64
N PRO A 5 9.76 2.74 4.89
CA PRO A 5 9.40 1.39 5.35
C PRO A 5 7.88 1.13 5.43
N GLU A 6 7.05 2.11 5.07
CA GLU A 6 5.60 2.11 5.28
C GLU A 6 4.79 1.47 4.14
N LYS A 7 5.46 1.08 3.04
CA LYS A 7 4.81 0.48 1.86
C LYS A 7 4.84 -1.04 1.84
N SER A 8 5.05 -1.68 2.98
CA SER A 8 5.04 -3.15 3.10
C SER A 8 3.75 -3.62 3.73
N CYS A 9 3.17 -4.67 3.16
CA CYS A 9 1.93 -5.25 3.67
C CYS A 9 2.14 -5.82 5.07
N LYS A 10 1.29 -5.45 6.04
CA LYS A 10 1.40 -5.95 7.43
C LYS A 10 1.28 -7.48 7.53
N ASN A 11 0.54 -8.11 6.62
CA ASN A 11 0.27 -9.55 6.68
C ASN A 11 1.37 -10.40 6.06
N CYS A 12 1.85 -10.05 4.87
CA CYS A 12 2.81 -10.88 4.13
C CYS A 12 4.15 -10.18 3.88
N LYS A 13 4.34 -8.96 4.41
CA LYS A 13 5.51 -8.09 4.22
C LYS A 13 5.85 -7.78 2.75
N ASN A 14 5.01 -8.19 1.80
CA ASN A 14 5.19 -7.89 0.40
C ASN A 14 4.94 -6.41 0.11
N MET A 15 5.55 -5.88 -0.94
CA MET A 15 5.42 -4.48 -1.31
C MET A 15 3.98 -4.17 -1.76
N LEU A 16 3.40 -3.15 -1.13
CA LEU A 16 2.11 -2.59 -1.51
C LEU A 16 2.27 -1.79 -2.79
N LYS A 17 1.35 -2.00 -3.73
CA LYS A 17 1.24 -1.24 -4.96
C LYS A 17 0.33 -0.05 -4.74
N ARG A 18 0.77 1.12 -5.19
CA ARG A 18 -0.02 2.35 -5.18
C ARG A 18 -1.01 2.32 -6.33
N GLN A 19 -2.27 2.59 -6.06
CA GLN A 19 -3.30 2.77 -7.08
C GLN A 19 -4.06 4.08 -6.82
N LYS A 20 -4.31 4.84 -7.88
CA LYS A 20 -5.11 6.07 -7.82
C LYS A 20 -6.53 5.73 -8.25
N LEU A 21 -7.50 5.97 -7.37
CA LEU A 21 -8.93 5.80 -7.62
C LEU A 21 -9.60 7.17 -7.55
N GLY A 22 -9.75 7.81 -8.72
CA GLY A 22 -10.20 9.20 -8.81
C GLY A 22 -9.19 10.14 -8.14
N MET A 23 -9.63 10.84 -7.08
CA MET A 23 -8.77 11.71 -6.26
C MET A 23 -8.09 10.97 -5.09
N ASN A 24 -8.50 9.72 -4.81
CA ASN A 24 -7.96 8.96 -3.68
C ASN A 24 -6.73 8.15 -4.08
N ILE A 25 -5.79 8.02 -3.15
CA ILE A 25 -4.65 7.11 -3.25
C ILE A 25 -4.91 5.94 -2.32
N VAL A 26 -4.90 4.73 -2.87
CA VAL A 26 -4.99 3.48 -2.12
C VAL A 26 -3.74 2.65 -2.35
N TYR A 27 -3.38 1.84 -1.36
CA TYR A 27 -2.27 0.91 -1.44
C TYR A 27 -2.82 -0.52 -1.35
N TYR A 28 -2.46 -1.39 -2.28
CA TYR A 28 -2.97 -2.76 -2.32
C TYR A 28 -1.86 -3.80 -2.40
N CYS A 29 -2.04 -4.91 -1.71
CA CYS A 29 -1.16 -6.08 -1.70
C CYS A 29 -1.55 -7.03 -2.82
N SER A 30 -0.73 -7.18 -3.85
CA SER A 30 -1.03 -8.13 -4.95
C SER A 30 -0.95 -9.60 -4.51
N ASN A 31 -0.25 -9.90 -3.42
CA ASN A 31 -0.06 -11.28 -2.95
C ASN A 31 -1.20 -11.79 -2.06
N CYS A 32 -1.85 -10.88 -1.34
CA CYS A 32 -2.77 -11.22 -0.26
C CYS A 32 -4.12 -10.49 -0.34
N GLY A 33 -4.26 -9.56 -1.29
CA GLY A 33 -5.51 -8.81 -1.51
C GLY A 33 -5.79 -7.71 -0.49
N CYS A 34 -4.95 -7.53 0.54
CA CYS A 34 -5.15 -6.45 1.51
C CYS A 34 -5.05 -5.07 0.86
N MET A 35 -5.99 -4.18 1.18
CA MET A 35 -5.96 -2.78 0.82
C MET A 35 -5.86 -1.91 2.07
N THR A 36 -5.05 -0.86 1.99
CA THR A 36 -4.92 0.17 3.02
C THR A 36 -5.05 1.53 2.34
N SER A 37 -5.90 2.39 2.88
CA SER A 37 -6.03 3.78 2.43
C SER A 37 -4.82 4.61 2.85
N ALA A 38 -4.38 5.51 1.98
CA ALA A 38 -3.25 6.41 2.27
C ALA A 38 -3.51 7.34 3.48
N ASP A 39 -4.78 7.56 3.84
CA ASP A 39 -5.21 8.41 4.95
C ASP A 39 -4.85 7.83 6.35
N LEU A 40 -4.45 6.56 6.40
CA LEU A 40 -4.12 5.82 7.63
C LEU A 40 -2.63 5.45 7.72
N LEU A 41 -1.79 6.01 6.85
CA LEU A 41 -0.32 5.98 6.94
C LEU A 41 0.16 7.36 7.38
#